data_AF-A0A7Z9IWL3-F1
#
_entry.id   AF-A0A7Z9IWL3-F1
#
_cell.length_a   1.000
_cell.length_b   1.000
_cell.length_c   1.000
_cell.angle_alpha   90.00
_cell.angle_beta   90.00
_cell.angle_gamma   90.00
#
_symmetry.space_group_name_H-M   'P 1'
#
loop_
_entity.id
_entity.type
_entity.pdbx_description
1 polymer ?
#
loop_
_entity_poly.entity_id
_entity_poly.type
_entity_poly.pdbx_seq_one_letter_code
_entity_poly.pdbx_strand_id
1 'polypeptide(L)'
;TWCVDSVKVEAAITSRTKAIIAVHLYGNLCDMDALLAIGKRHNIPVIEDAAEAIGSQWQGKRAGSMGVFGTFSFHGTKTMTTGEGGMFVTNDEALYQKVLKLSNHGRTDDQKKQFWPEDLGFKYKISNVQAAIGCAQLERIENLISGKRKIFDYYHKHLKGLPLSMNLEPEGTINGYW
;
A
#
# COMPACT_ATOMS: atom_id res chain seq x y z
N THR A 1 7.66 -15.47 1.24
CA THR A 1 7.13 -14.17 1.69
C THR A 1 5.61 -14.08 1.58
N TRP A 2 4.89 -15.09 1.05
CA TRP A 2 3.44 -15.02 0.75
C TRP A 2 3.03 -13.98 -0.30
N CYS A 3 3.98 -13.20 -0.79
CA CYS A 3 3.82 -12.23 -1.85
C CYS A 3 3.92 -12.90 -3.23
N VAL A 4 3.53 -12.16 -4.25
CA VAL A 4 3.57 -12.64 -5.64
C VAL A 4 5.00 -13.00 -6.07
N ASP A 5 5.12 -14.10 -6.81
CA ASP A 5 6.37 -14.57 -7.40
C ASP A 5 6.65 -13.81 -8.71
N SER A 6 7.73 -13.01 -8.73
CA SER A 6 8.10 -12.16 -9.86
C SER A 6 8.38 -12.95 -11.14
N VAL A 7 8.90 -14.19 -11.05
CA VAL A 7 9.12 -15.06 -12.22
C VAL A 7 7.78 -15.44 -12.85
N LYS A 8 6.78 -15.77 -12.02
CA LYS A 8 5.44 -16.10 -12.51
C LYS A 8 4.69 -14.88 -13.03
N VAL A 9 4.95 -13.69 -12.49
CA VAL A 9 4.40 -12.43 -13.01
C VAL A 9 4.85 -12.22 -14.45
N GLU A 10 6.16 -12.33 -14.72
CA GLU A 10 6.68 -12.10 -16.07
C GLU A 10 6.12 -13.12 -17.08
N ALA A 11 6.04 -14.39 -16.70
CA ALA A 11 5.47 -15.44 -17.53
C ALA A 11 3.97 -15.24 -17.86
N ALA A 12 3.23 -14.51 -17.02
CA ALA A 12 1.81 -14.25 -17.19
C ALA A 12 1.50 -13.00 -18.05
N ILE A 13 2.51 -12.25 -18.47
CA ILE A 13 2.32 -11.04 -19.27
C ILE A 13 1.78 -11.38 -20.66
N THR A 14 0.81 -10.59 -21.12
CA THR A 14 0.23 -10.67 -22.46
C THR A 14 0.16 -9.28 -23.08
N SER A 15 -0.18 -9.20 -24.37
CA SER A 15 -0.46 -7.91 -25.04
C SER A 15 -1.62 -7.11 -24.43
N ARG A 16 -2.45 -7.74 -23.59
CA ARG A 16 -3.56 -7.08 -22.89
C ARG A 16 -3.20 -6.61 -21.48
N THR A 17 -2.02 -6.95 -20.95
CA THR A 17 -1.63 -6.56 -19.58
C THR A 17 -1.42 -5.06 -19.50
N LYS A 18 -2.03 -4.40 -18.50
CA LYS A 18 -1.99 -2.94 -18.30
C LYS A 18 -1.41 -2.48 -16.97
N ALA A 19 -1.27 -3.38 -16.01
CA ALA A 19 -0.63 -3.10 -14.73
C ALA A 19 -0.18 -4.41 -14.06
N ILE A 20 0.76 -4.29 -13.13
CA ILE A 20 1.13 -5.32 -12.16
C ILE A 20 0.72 -4.80 -10.79
N ILE A 21 0.02 -5.60 -9.99
CA ILE A 21 -0.38 -5.22 -8.62
C ILE A 21 0.48 -6.02 -7.64
N ALA A 22 1.36 -5.33 -6.93
CA ALA A 22 2.22 -5.87 -5.88
C ALA A 22 1.48 -5.80 -4.54
N VAL A 23 0.87 -6.92 -4.12
CA VAL A 23 0.18 -7.01 -2.82
C VAL A 23 1.19 -7.34 -1.73
N HIS A 24 1.36 -6.43 -0.80
CA HIS A 24 2.27 -6.56 0.34
C HIS A 24 1.58 -7.26 1.52
N LEU A 25 1.51 -8.59 1.43
CA LEU A 25 0.66 -9.42 2.28
C LEU A 25 1.23 -9.62 3.69
N TYR A 26 0.39 -9.48 4.71
CA TYR A 26 0.72 -9.66 6.13
C TYR A 26 1.88 -8.78 6.65
N GLY A 27 2.07 -7.62 6.02
CA GLY A 27 3.20 -6.73 6.32
C GLY A 27 4.54 -7.21 5.76
N ASN A 28 4.55 -8.26 4.93
CA ASN A 28 5.69 -8.59 4.09
C ASN A 28 5.66 -7.74 2.81
N LEU A 29 6.83 -7.52 2.22
CA LEU A 29 6.95 -6.83 0.93
C LEU A 29 7.18 -7.81 -0.22
N CYS A 30 6.66 -7.44 -1.39
CA CYS A 30 7.01 -8.08 -2.65
C CYS A 30 8.48 -7.79 -2.98
N ASP A 31 9.09 -8.61 -3.85
CA ASP A 31 10.38 -8.28 -4.45
C ASP A 31 10.22 -7.11 -5.43
N MET A 32 10.33 -5.90 -4.88
CA MET A 32 10.02 -4.68 -5.63
C MET A 32 11.07 -4.38 -6.70
N ASP A 33 12.34 -4.74 -6.49
CA ASP A 33 13.37 -4.55 -7.51
C ASP A 33 13.08 -5.42 -8.74
N ALA A 34 12.70 -6.69 -8.53
CA ALA A 34 12.32 -7.58 -9.63
C ALA A 34 11.05 -7.10 -10.34
N LEU A 35 9.99 -6.74 -9.60
CA LEU A 35 8.72 -6.31 -10.19
C LEU A 35 8.87 -4.99 -10.96
N LEU A 36 9.61 -4.02 -10.43
CA LEU A 36 9.89 -2.75 -11.11
C LEU A 36 10.74 -2.96 -12.37
N ALA A 37 11.73 -3.87 -12.33
CA ALA A 37 12.52 -4.21 -13.51
C ALA A 37 11.66 -4.86 -14.62
N ILE A 38 10.76 -5.78 -14.26
CA ILE A 38 9.79 -6.39 -15.19
C ILE A 38 8.88 -5.31 -15.76
N GLY A 39 8.28 -4.47 -14.91
CA GLY A 39 7.41 -3.37 -15.34
C GLY A 39 8.10 -2.44 -16.33
N LYS A 40 9.36 -2.08 -16.07
CA LYS A 40 10.16 -1.26 -16.99
C LYS A 40 10.42 -1.96 -18.33
N ARG A 41 10.82 -3.24 -18.35
CA ARG A 41 11.09 -3.99 -19.60
C ARG A 41 9.87 -4.10 -20.50
N HIS A 42 8.70 -4.33 -19.90
CA HIS A 42 7.45 -4.56 -20.63
C HIS A 42 6.59 -3.29 -20.80
N ASN A 43 7.06 -2.14 -20.28
CA ASN A 43 6.32 -0.89 -20.23
C ASN A 43 4.93 -1.03 -19.55
N ILE A 44 4.92 -1.73 -18.40
CA ILE A 44 3.73 -1.98 -17.58
C ILE A 44 3.92 -1.32 -16.20
N PRO A 45 3.02 -0.44 -15.76
CA PRO A 45 3.12 0.19 -14.45
C PRO A 45 2.94 -0.83 -13.31
N VAL A 46 3.71 -0.65 -12.24
CA VAL A 46 3.59 -1.43 -11.00
C VAL A 46 2.85 -0.59 -9.97
N ILE A 47 1.77 -1.14 -9.42
CA ILE A 47 0.93 -0.54 -8.39
C ILE A 47 1.17 -1.30 -7.08
N GLU A 48 1.33 -0.60 -5.97
CA GLU A 48 1.45 -1.22 -4.66
C GLU A 48 0.08 -1.29 -3.97
N ASP A 49 -0.36 -2.50 -3.64
CA ASP A 49 -1.39 -2.68 -2.61
C ASP A 49 -0.69 -2.86 -1.26
N ALA A 50 -0.59 -1.75 -0.53
CA ALA A 50 0.05 -1.64 0.78
C ALA A 50 -0.97 -1.71 1.93
N ALA A 51 -2.17 -2.25 1.70
CA ALA A 51 -3.24 -2.32 2.70
C ALA A 51 -2.83 -2.98 4.03
N GLU A 52 -1.82 -3.84 4.02
CA GLU A 52 -1.32 -4.56 5.20
C GLU A 52 0.13 -4.19 5.56
N ALA A 53 0.72 -3.22 4.87
CA ALA A 53 2.17 -3.00 4.89
C ALA A 53 2.62 -1.67 5.49
N ILE A 54 1.73 -0.94 6.16
CA ILE A 54 2.13 0.29 6.86
C ILE A 54 3.26 -0.01 7.87
N GLY A 55 4.35 0.75 7.77
CA GLY A 55 5.57 0.54 8.54
C GLY A 55 6.62 -0.37 7.91
N SER A 56 6.29 -1.08 6.83
CA SER A 56 7.25 -1.93 6.11
C SER A 56 8.15 -1.11 5.20
N GLN A 57 9.39 -1.56 4.99
CA GLN A 57 10.37 -0.90 4.13
C GLN A 57 11.14 -1.92 3.28
N TRP A 58 11.38 -1.57 2.01
CA TRP A 58 12.22 -2.31 1.06
C TRP A 58 13.37 -1.41 0.61
N GLN A 59 14.61 -1.81 0.88
CA GLN A 59 15.83 -1.06 0.54
C GLN A 59 15.74 0.42 1.01
N GLY A 60 15.25 0.63 2.24
CA GLY A 60 15.07 1.96 2.84
C GLY A 60 13.87 2.77 2.31
N LYS A 61 13.10 2.25 1.35
CA LYS A 61 11.87 2.88 0.85
C LYS A 61 10.65 2.30 1.54
N ARG A 62 9.75 3.14 2.02
CA ARG A 62 8.51 2.72 2.69
C ARG A 62 7.54 2.07 1.70
N ALA A 63 6.76 1.09 2.17
CA ALA A 63 5.66 0.52 1.39
C ALA A 63 4.75 1.62 0.82
N GLY A 64 4.31 1.46 -0.43
CA GLY A 64 3.44 2.40 -1.13
C GLY A 64 4.16 3.56 -1.83
N SER A 65 5.50 3.67 -1.76
CA SER A 65 6.25 4.78 -2.37
C SER A 65 7.15 4.39 -3.55
N MET A 66 7.10 3.15 -4.00
CA MET A 66 8.02 2.56 -4.98
C MET A 66 7.40 2.39 -6.37
N GLY A 67 6.11 2.04 -6.44
CA GLY A 67 5.35 1.91 -7.68
C GLY A 67 4.91 3.25 -8.26
N VAL A 68 4.05 3.22 -9.28
CA VAL A 68 3.43 4.44 -9.82
C VAL A 68 2.49 5.10 -8.80
N PHE A 69 1.88 4.28 -7.94
CA PHE A 69 1.15 4.72 -6.76
C PHE A 69 1.00 3.54 -5.78
N GLY A 70 0.70 3.89 -4.53
CA GLY A 70 0.36 2.95 -3.47
C GLY A 70 -1.03 3.19 -2.93
N THR A 71 -1.68 2.13 -2.46
CA THR A 71 -2.95 2.21 -1.72
C THR A 71 -2.86 1.60 -0.34
N PHE A 72 -3.53 2.21 0.62
CA PHE A 72 -3.64 1.71 1.99
C PHE A 72 -5.10 1.53 2.38
N SER A 73 -5.34 0.60 3.31
CA SER A 73 -6.61 0.40 3.99
C SER A 73 -6.47 0.84 5.44
N PHE A 74 -7.50 1.49 5.96
CA PHE A 74 -7.61 1.91 7.37
C PHE A 74 -8.81 1.26 8.08
N HIS A 75 -9.20 0.06 7.63
CA HIS A 75 -10.16 -0.80 8.32
C HIS A 75 -9.77 -1.04 9.80
N GLY A 76 -10.75 -1.37 10.64
CA GLY A 76 -10.62 -1.62 12.10
C GLY A 76 -9.48 -2.55 12.52
N THR A 77 -9.11 -3.51 11.68
CA THR A 77 -8.10 -4.54 11.98
C THR A 77 -6.69 -4.18 11.51
N LYS A 78 -6.52 -3.09 10.76
CA LYS A 78 -5.20 -2.71 10.24
C LYS A 78 -4.35 -2.06 11.34
N THR A 79 -3.02 -2.10 11.20
CA THR A 79 -2.06 -1.51 12.17
C THR A 79 -2.36 -0.05 12.50
N MET A 80 -2.82 0.70 11.49
CA MET A 80 -3.42 2.03 11.63
C MET A 80 -4.88 1.95 11.18
N THR A 81 -5.80 2.51 11.96
CA THR A 81 -7.23 2.42 11.66
C THR A 81 -7.95 3.77 11.73
N THR A 82 -9.00 3.93 10.93
CA THR A 82 -9.98 5.01 11.01
C THR A 82 -11.40 4.44 11.18
N GLY A 83 -11.52 3.21 11.68
CA GLY A 83 -12.74 2.40 11.60
C GLY A 83 -12.92 1.83 10.19
N GLU A 84 -13.19 2.71 9.24
CA GLU A 84 -13.16 2.45 7.80
C GLU A 84 -12.41 3.58 7.10
N GLY A 85 -11.75 3.29 5.99
CA GLY A 85 -11.04 4.30 5.21
C GLY A 85 -9.95 3.73 4.33
N GLY A 86 -9.36 4.59 3.51
CA GLY A 86 -8.21 4.25 2.69
C GLY A 86 -7.42 5.49 2.31
N MET A 87 -6.23 5.26 1.76
CA MET A 87 -5.35 6.31 1.25
C MET A 87 -4.81 5.91 -0.11
N PHE A 88 -4.71 6.88 -0.99
CA PHE A 88 -3.98 6.80 -2.24
C PHE A 88 -2.76 7.72 -2.13
N VAL A 89 -1.58 7.24 -2.50
CA VAL A 89 -0.34 8.03 -2.51
C VAL A 89 0.38 7.88 -3.83
N THR A 90 0.94 8.97 -4.35
CA THR A 90 1.76 8.98 -5.56
C THR A 90 2.70 10.18 -5.53
N ASN A 91 3.78 10.13 -6.31
CA ASN A 91 4.63 11.29 -6.61
C ASN A 91 4.29 11.94 -7.96
N ASP A 92 3.34 11.38 -8.71
CA ASP A 92 2.89 11.91 -10.00
C ASP A 92 1.71 12.89 -9.78
N GLU A 93 1.99 14.19 -9.97
CA GLU A 93 1.00 15.26 -9.81
C GLU A 93 -0.19 15.10 -10.77
N ALA A 94 0.03 14.69 -12.02
CA ALA A 94 -1.05 14.54 -12.98
C ALA A 94 -1.98 13.38 -12.58
N LEU A 95 -1.41 12.27 -12.08
CA LEU A 95 -2.17 11.15 -11.55
C LEU A 95 -2.91 11.55 -10.27
N TYR A 96 -2.27 12.30 -9.36
CA TYR A 96 -2.89 12.83 -8.16
C TYR A 96 -4.14 13.66 -8.48
N GLN A 97 -4.02 14.65 -9.38
CA GLN A 97 -5.14 15.49 -9.79
C GLN A 97 -6.27 14.68 -10.44
N LYS A 98 -5.92 13.70 -11.28
CA LYS A 98 -6.91 12.80 -11.89
C LYS A 98 -7.67 11.99 -10.85
N VAL A 99 -6.98 11.37 -9.89
CA VAL A 99 -7.61 10.57 -8.84
C VAL A 99 -8.44 11.45 -7.90
N LEU A 100 -7.97 12.64 -7.56
CA LEU A 100 -8.70 13.61 -6.76
C LEU A 100 -10.03 13.98 -7.43
N LYS A 101 -10.01 14.35 -8.72
CA LYS A 101 -11.22 14.60 -9.52
C LYS A 101 -12.18 13.43 -9.49
N LEU A 102 -11.68 12.22 -9.78
CA LEU A 102 -12.49 11.00 -9.80
C LEU A 102 -13.10 10.70 -8.43
N SER A 103 -12.37 10.87 -7.33
CA SER A 103 -12.86 10.63 -5.97
C SER A 103 -13.92 11.63 -5.48
N ASN A 104 -14.04 12.76 -6.18
CA ASN A 104 -14.91 13.89 -5.83
C ASN A 104 -16.03 14.12 -6.86
N HIS A 105 -16.69 13.05 -7.29
CA HIS A 105 -17.78 13.08 -8.27
C HIS A 105 -17.37 13.64 -9.64
N GLY A 106 -16.10 13.53 -10.04
CA GLY A 106 -15.62 14.04 -11.33
C GLY A 106 -15.49 15.56 -11.38
N ARG A 107 -15.40 16.22 -10.21
CA ARG A 107 -15.31 17.67 -10.06
C ARG A 107 -13.89 18.09 -9.70
N THR A 108 -13.44 19.17 -10.31
CA THR A 108 -12.18 19.85 -9.98
C THR A 108 -12.45 21.11 -9.15
N ASP A 109 -11.44 21.59 -8.44
CA ASP A 109 -11.57 22.74 -7.55
C ASP A 109 -11.57 24.09 -8.31
N ASP A 110 -11.07 24.12 -9.55
CA ASP A 110 -11.06 25.30 -10.42
C ASP A 110 -12.39 25.51 -11.17
N GLN A 111 -13.31 24.54 -11.11
CA GLN A 111 -14.63 24.63 -11.74
C GLN A 111 -15.53 25.61 -10.98
N LYS A 112 -15.83 26.76 -11.61
CA LYS A 112 -16.66 27.83 -11.02
C LYS A 112 -18.16 27.51 -11.00
N LYS A 113 -18.62 26.57 -11.83
CA LYS A 113 -20.03 26.17 -11.87
C LYS A 113 -20.35 25.26 -10.68
N GLN A 114 -21.36 25.63 -9.90
CA GLN A 114 -21.81 24.84 -8.76
C GLN A 114 -22.38 23.48 -9.23
N PHE A 115 -22.01 22.40 -8.54
CA PHE A 115 -22.47 21.03 -8.81
C PHE A 115 -22.23 20.50 -10.23
N TRP A 116 -21.20 21.01 -10.92
CA TRP A 116 -20.89 20.60 -12.29
C TRP A 116 -19.80 19.51 -12.34
N PRO A 117 -20.13 18.24 -12.63
CA PRO A 117 -19.14 17.22 -12.93
C PRO A 117 -18.62 17.38 -14.37
N GLU A 118 -17.31 17.32 -14.55
CA GLU A 118 -16.70 17.33 -15.88
C GLU A 118 -16.45 15.92 -16.41
N ASP A 119 -16.28 14.96 -15.51
CA ASP A 119 -16.06 13.55 -15.82
C ASP A 119 -17.02 12.67 -15.00
N LEU A 120 -17.14 11.41 -15.38
CA LEU A 120 -17.74 10.39 -14.52
C LEU A 120 -16.80 10.11 -13.34
N GLY A 121 -17.26 10.38 -12.12
CA GLY A 121 -16.53 10.09 -10.89
C GLY A 121 -17.36 9.42 -9.81
N PHE A 122 -16.81 9.36 -8.62
CA PHE A 122 -17.26 8.57 -7.48
C PHE A 122 -17.35 9.42 -6.21
N LYS A 123 -18.01 8.90 -5.18
CA LYS A 123 -18.00 9.49 -3.83
C LYS A 123 -17.05 8.68 -2.94
N TYR A 124 -15.76 9.00 -2.96
CA TYR A 124 -14.73 8.27 -2.18
C TYR A 124 -14.03 9.12 -1.12
N LYS A 125 -14.44 10.37 -0.92
CA LYS A 125 -13.90 11.20 0.16
C LYS A 125 -14.14 10.56 1.54
N ILE A 126 -13.07 10.51 2.32
CA ILE A 126 -13.09 10.18 3.75
C ILE A 126 -13.84 11.28 4.53
N SER A 127 -14.53 10.92 5.60
CA SER A 127 -15.17 11.91 6.48
C SER A 127 -14.16 12.61 7.38
N ASN A 128 -14.46 13.84 7.81
CA ASN A 128 -13.60 14.58 8.75
C ASN A 128 -13.39 13.84 10.08
N VAL A 129 -14.39 13.07 10.55
CA VAL A 129 -14.26 12.28 11.79
C VAL A 129 -13.24 11.16 11.61
N GLN A 130 -13.34 10.40 10.52
CA GLN A 130 -12.37 9.34 10.19
C GLN A 130 -10.97 9.91 9.95
N ALA A 131 -10.88 11.06 9.27
CA ALA A 131 -9.60 11.76 9.06
C ALA A 131 -8.97 12.21 10.39
N ALA A 132 -9.75 12.74 11.33
CA ALA A 132 -9.25 13.14 12.65
C ALA A 132 -8.70 11.93 13.45
N ILE A 133 -9.38 10.78 13.40
CA ILE A 133 -8.87 9.52 13.96
C ILE A 133 -7.54 9.15 13.28
N GLY A 134 -7.48 9.26 11.95
CA GLY A 134 -6.27 8.99 11.18
C GLY A 134 -5.09 9.88 11.59
N CYS A 135 -5.30 11.18 11.77
CA CYS A 135 -4.26 12.10 12.24
C CYS A 135 -3.69 11.65 13.60
N ALA A 136 -4.57 11.37 14.58
CA ALA A 136 -4.15 10.93 15.91
C ALA A 136 -3.43 9.57 15.90
N GLN A 137 -3.77 8.68 14.96
CA GLN A 137 -3.07 7.40 14.76
C GLN A 137 -1.69 7.61 14.12
N LEU A 138 -1.58 8.51 13.14
CA LEU A 138 -0.33 8.81 12.45
C LEU A 138 0.71 9.42 13.41
N GLU A 139 0.28 10.28 14.33
CA GLU A 139 1.13 10.86 15.39
C GLU A 139 1.82 9.79 16.27
N ARG A 140 1.25 8.59 16.36
CA ARG A 140 1.78 7.46 17.14
C ARG A 140 2.19 6.26 16.29
N ILE A 141 2.36 6.43 14.98
CA ILE A 141 2.53 5.31 14.05
C ILE A 141 3.74 4.43 14.37
N GLU A 142 4.86 5.03 14.75
CA GLU A 142 6.09 4.30 15.13
C GLU A 142 5.88 3.42 16.38
N ASN A 143 5.03 3.86 17.32
CA ASN A 143 4.66 3.06 18.49
C ASN A 143 3.78 1.87 18.10
N LEU A 144 2.85 2.06 17.16
CA LEU A 144 1.98 0.99 16.66
C LEU A 144 2.79 -0.08 15.92
N ILE A 145 3.67 0.33 15.01
CA ILE A 145 4.54 -0.56 14.23
C ILE A 145 5.50 -1.32 15.16
N SER A 146 6.18 -0.62 16.07
CA SER A 146 7.09 -1.29 17.02
C SER A 146 6.35 -2.26 17.95
N GLY A 147 5.09 -1.98 18.30
CA GLY A 147 4.22 -2.91 19.02
C GLY A 147 4.01 -4.23 18.28
N LYS A 148 3.69 -4.17 16.98
CA LYS A 148 3.54 -5.36 16.11
C LYS A 148 4.84 -6.16 16.00
N ARG A 149 5.97 -5.48 15.79
CA ARG A 149 7.29 -6.12 15.76
C ARG A 149 7.63 -6.84 17.07
N LYS A 150 7.37 -6.22 18.23
CA LYS A 150 7.57 -6.86 19.54
C LYS A 150 6.74 -8.13 19.71
N ILE A 151 5.50 -8.16 19.21
CA ILE A 151 4.64 -9.36 19.24
C ILE A 151 5.23 -10.45 18.35
N PHE A 152 5.67 -10.12 17.14
CA PHE A 152 6.33 -11.07 16.26
C PHE A 152 7.60 -11.65 16.90
N ASP A 153 8.46 -10.79 17.46
CA ASP A 153 9.69 -11.20 18.14
C ASP A 153 9.42 -12.12 19.33
N TYR A 154 8.33 -11.87 20.06
CA TYR A 154 7.89 -12.75 21.15
C TYR A 154 7.56 -14.15 20.62
N TYR A 155 6.77 -14.28 19.56
CA TYR A 155 6.47 -15.57 18.95
C TYR A 155 7.73 -16.23 18.40
N HIS A 156 8.55 -15.49 17.64
CA HIS A 156 9.79 -16.00 17.06
C HIS A 156 10.72 -16.58 18.13
N LYS A 157 10.86 -15.90 19.28
CA LYS A 157 11.67 -16.37 20.41
C LYS A 157 11.13 -17.66 21.04
N HIS A 158 9.83 -17.72 21.31
CA HIS A 158 9.24 -18.82 22.10
C HIS A 158 8.83 -20.04 21.28
N LEU A 159 8.65 -19.88 19.97
CA LEU A 159 8.38 -20.98 19.04
C LEU A 159 9.66 -21.56 18.44
N LYS A 160 10.83 -21.01 18.78
CA LYS A 160 12.13 -21.50 18.32
C LYS A 160 12.34 -22.95 18.73
N GLY A 161 12.70 -23.80 17.78
CA GLY A 161 12.98 -25.24 18.00
C GLY A 161 11.80 -26.17 17.73
N LEU A 162 10.60 -25.63 17.49
CA LEU A 162 9.48 -26.40 16.95
C LEU A 162 9.65 -26.60 15.42
N PRO A 163 9.05 -27.64 14.82
CA PRO A 163 9.12 -27.90 13.39
C PRO A 163 8.21 -26.95 12.58
N LEU A 164 8.45 -25.64 12.71
CA LEU A 164 7.73 -24.56 12.04
C LEU A 164 8.71 -23.55 11.45
N SER A 165 8.20 -22.70 10.55
CA SER A 165 8.95 -21.58 9.99
C SER A 165 8.15 -20.29 10.18
N MET A 166 8.84 -19.24 10.60
CA MET A 166 8.27 -17.91 10.75
C MET A 166 8.40 -17.13 9.44
N ASN A 167 7.69 -16.00 9.32
CA ASN A 167 7.84 -15.12 8.15
C ASN A 167 9.30 -14.64 8.03
N LEU A 168 9.80 -14.62 6.80
CA LEU A 168 11.16 -14.17 6.50
C LEU A 168 11.22 -12.65 6.41
N GLU A 169 12.30 -12.07 6.94
CA GLU A 169 12.69 -10.68 6.74
C GLU A 169 14.04 -10.68 5.98
N PRO A 170 14.02 -10.64 4.63
CA PRO A 170 15.23 -10.65 3.82
C PRO A 170 16.13 -9.44 4.11
N GLU A 171 17.41 -9.52 3.74
CA GLU A 171 18.33 -8.39 3.84
C GLU A 171 17.79 -7.16 3.10
N GLY A 172 17.95 -5.98 3.70
CA GLY A 172 17.41 -4.73 3.18
C GLY A 172 15.89 -4.57 3.34
N THR A 173 15.20 -5.52 3.96
CA THR A 173 13.76 -5.45 4.25
C THR A 173 13.50 -5.22 5.74
N ILE A 174 12.52 -4.37 6.05
CA ILE A 174 11.94 -4.25 7.39
C ILE A 174 10.45 -4.53 7.24
N ASN A 175 9.95 -5.62 7.83
CA ASN A 175 8.53 -5.94 7.79
C ASN A 175 7.79 -5.20 8.91
N GLY A 176 6.68 -4.55 8.59
CA GLY A 176 5.81 -3.95 9.62
C GLY A 176 5.16 -5.01 10.51
N TYR A 177 4.95 -6.21 9.94
CA TYR A 177 4.08 -7.29 10.43
C TYR A 177 2.65 -6.81 10.67
N TRP A 178 1.68 -7.54 10.12
CA TRP A 178 0.26 -7.20 10.23
C TRP A 178 -0.35 -7.65 11.56
#